data_AF-A0A9J5XPX8-F1
#
_entry.id   AF-A0A9J5XPX8-F1
#
_cell.length_a   1.000
_cell.length_b   1.000
_cell.length_c   1.000
_cell.angle_alpha   90.00
_cell.angle_beta   90.00
_cell.angle_gamma   90.00
#
_symmetry.space_group_name_H-M   'P 1'
#
loop_
_entity.id
_entity.type
_entity.pdbx_description
1 polymer ?
#
loop_
_entity_poly.entity_id
_entity_poly.type
_entity_poly.pdbx_seq_one_letter_code
_entity_poly.pdbx_strand_id
1 'polypeptide(L)'
;TIPACNANYLPEGISEHCPIKVTFVEEGLNTNKLFQFCNVWAKHPLFIDKVQAAWVKLLMVLLKKELKVLNTQFFRNVVAEANDDRMALYLAQNKLQADPMNMTLQRRREGEILEVQKYIIYGRDVLTT
;
A
#
# COMPACT_ATOMS: atom_id res chain seq x y z
N THR A 1 -11.40 -23.31 -23.84
CA THR A 1 -10.53 -23.89 -22.78
C THR A 1 -10.37 -22.86 -21.69
N ILE A 2 -10.60 -23.19 -20.42
CA ILE A 2 -10.41 -22.24 -19.31
C ILE A 2 -8.90 -21.99 -19.16
N PRO A 3 -8.43 -20.73 -19.16
CA PRO A 3 -7.02 -20.43 -18.97
C PRO A 3 -6.54 -20.91 -17.61
N ALA A 4 -5.33 -21.46 -17.55
CA ALA A 4 -4.72 -21.87 -16.29
C ALA A 4 -4.63 -20.67 -15.35
N CYS A 5 -4.99 -20.87 -14.08
CA CYS A 5 -4.94 -19.83 -13.06
C CYS A 5 -4.31 -20.37 -11.77
N ASN A 6 -3.66 -19.47 -11.04
CA ASN A 6 -3.11 -19.70 -9.72
C ASN A 6 -3.94 -18.92 -8.70
N ALA A 7 -4.32 -19.56 -7.60
CA ALA A 7 -4.96 -18.91 -6.46
C ALA A 7 -3.97 -18.88 -5.29
N ASN A 8 -3.67 -17.68 -4.79
CA ASN A 8 -2.82 -17.47 -3.63
C ASN A 8 -3.67 -16.95 -2.46
N TYR A 9 -3.67 -17.68 -1.34
CA TYR A 9 -4.28 -17.25 -0.09
C TYR A 9 -3.34 -16.27 0.62
N LEU A 10 -3.84 -15.09 0.92
CA LEU A 10 -3.10 -14.06 1.62
C LEU A 10 -3.50 -14.04 3.10
N PRO A 11 -2.58 -13.67 4.01
CA PRO A 11 -2.92 -13.48 5.42
C PRO A 11 -4.00 -12.40 5.58
N GLU A 12 -4.70 -12.43 6.72
CA GLU A 12 -5.53 -11.31 7.18
C GLU A 12 -4.65 -10.05 7.21
N GLY A 13 -4.94 -9.11 6.30
CA GLY A 13 -4.29 -7.80 6.25
C GLY A 13 -5.22 -6.76 6.85
N ILE A 14 -5.47 -5.68 6.11
CA ILE A 14 -6.53 -4.72 6.46
C ILE A 14 -7.97 -5.29 6.30
N SER A 15 -8.10 -6.47 5.70
CA SER A 15 -9.36 -7.19 5.54
C SER A 15 -9.68 -8.01 6.78
N GLU A 16 -10.98 -8.16 7.09
CA GLU A 16 -11.47 -9.07 8.14
C GLU A 16 -11.46 -10.55 7.71
N HIS A 17 -11.08 -10.81 6.45
CA HIS A 17 -10.98 -12.13 5.86
C HIS A 17 -9.65 -12.29 5.12
N CYS A 18 -9.10 -13.51 5.07
CA CYS A 18 -7.97 -13.91 4.23
C CYS A 18 -8.34 -13.73 2.73
N PRO A 19 -7.82 -12.71 2.04
CA PRO A 19 -8.15 -12.50 0.64
C PRO A 19 -7.50 -13.56 -0.24
N ILE A 20 -8.18 -13.93 -1.33
CA ILE A 20 -7.63 -14.83 -2.35
C ILE A 20 -7.24 -14.00 -3.57
N LYS A 21 -5.97 -14.06 -3.94
CA LYS A 21 -5.48 -13.45 -5.18
C LYS A 21 -5.46 -14.51 -6.27
N VAL A 22 -6.37 -14.37 -7.24
CA VAL A 22 -6.39 -15.21 -8.45
C VAL A 22 -5.57 -14.51 -9.53
N THR A 23 -4.59 -15.21 -10.09
CA THR A 23 -3.74 -14.75 -11.20
C THR A 23 -3.86 -15.73 -12.35
N PHE A 24 -4.12 -15.24 -13.55
CA PHE A 24 -4.05 -16.08 -14.74
C PHE A 24 -2.59 -16.26 -15.14
N VAL A 25 -2.25 -17.46 -15.64
CA VAL A 25 -0.92 -17.73 -16.21
C VAL A 25 -0.86 -17.01 -17.56
N GLU A 26 -0.66 -15.69 -17.53
CA GLU A 26 -0.33 -14.93 -18.73
C GLU A 26 1.14 -15.14 -19.06
N GLU A 27 1.41 -15.70 -20.23
CA GLU A 27 2.75 -15.76 -20.81
C GLU A 27 3.26 -14.33 -21.07
N GLY A 28 4.22 -13.88 -20.25
CA GLY A 28 5.22 -12.91 -20.69
C GLY A 28 4.79 -11.48 -21.01
N LEU A 29 3.65 -10.98 -20.50
CA LEU A 29 3.38 -9.54 -20.60
C LEU A 29 4.28 -8.78 -19.61
N ASN A 30 5.41 -8.29 -20.13
CA ASN A 30 6.20 -7.21 -19.56
C ASN A 30 5.31 -5.97 -19.40
N THR A 31 4.49 -5.96 -18.36
CA THR A 31 3.74 -4.77 -17.97
C THR A 31 4.77 -3.80 -17.41
N ASN A 32 5.15 -2.81 -18.23
CA ASN A 32 5.89 -1.65 -17.76
C ASN A 32 5.23 -1.19 -16.46
N LYS A 33 5.96 -1.25 -15.33
CA LYS A 33 5.42 -0.93 -14.01
C LYS A 33 4.83 0.48 -14.08
N LEU A 34 3.50 0.55 -14.04
CA LEU A 34 2.77 1.82 -14.07
C LEU A 34 3.24 2.68 -12.91
N PHE A 35 3.15 4.00 -13.09
CA PHE A 35 3.45 4.91 -12.00
C PHE A 35 2.52 4.62 -10.83
N GLN A 36 3.12 4.45 -9.66
CA GLN A 36 2.47 4.09 -8.42
C GLN A 36 2.51 5.30 -7.49
N PHE A 37 1.33 5.78 -7.09
CA PHE A 37 1.19 6.91 -6.16
C PHE A 37 1.18 6.42 -4.71
N CYS A 38 2.06 6.95 -3.87
CA CYS A 38 2.03 6.63 -2.44
C CYS A 38 1.27 7.70 -1.65
N ASN A 39 0.24 7.31 -0.89
CA ASN A 39 -0.58 8.24 -0.11
C ASN A 39 0.22 9.05 0.91
N VAL A 40 1.35 8.54 1.39
CA VAL A 40 2.23 9.28 2.30
C VAL A 40 2.73 10.60 1.67
N TRP A 41 2.89 10.64 0.34
CA TRP A 41 3.32 11.85 -0.35
C TRP A 41 2.34 12.99 -0.15
N ALA A 42 1.03 12.71 -0.13
CA ALA A 42 -0.01 13.72 0.05
C ALA A 42 0.04 14.40 1.44
N LYS A 43 0.73 13.78 2.40
CA LYS A 43 0.88 14.33 3.76
C LYS A 43 2.05 15.32 3.86
N HIS A 44 2.93 15.35 2.88
CA HIS A 44 4.07 16.26 2.91
C HIS A 44 3.62 17.70 2.58
N PRO A 45 4.05 18.73 3.33
CA PRO A 45 3.64 20.12 3.09
C PRO A 45 3.88 20.59 1.65
N LEU A 46 5.03 20.21 1.06
CA LEU A 46 5.39 20.57 -0.32
C LEU A 46 4.64 19.80 -1.42
N PHE A 47 3.74 18.88 -1.08
CA PHE A 47 3.05 18.06 -2.06
C PHE A 47 2.16 18.90 -2.99
N ILE A 48 1.30 19.73 -2.41
CA ILE A 48 0.35 20.55 -3.16
C ILE A 48 1.09 21.52 -4.08
N ASP A 49 2.16 22.16 -3.61
CA ASP A 49 2.97 23.07 -4.42
C ASP A 49 3.58 22.36 -5.65
N LYS A 50 4.11 21.14 -5.45
CA LYS A 50 4.65 20.32 -6.55
C LYS A 50 3.57 19.90 -7.54
N VAL A 51 2.37 19.55 -7.06
CA VAL A 51 1.23 19.21 -7.92
C VAL A 51 0.77 20.43 -8.73
N GLN A 52 0.59 21.59 -8.10
CA GLN A 52 0.16 22.81 -8.76
C GLN A 52 1.17 23.27 -9.82
N ALA A 53 2.46 23.27 -9.51
CA ALA A 53 3.51 23.65 -10.45
C ALA A 53 3.54 22.78 -11.71
N ALA A 54 3.28 21.47 -11.56
CA ALA A 54 3.20 20.55 -12.69
C ALA A 54 1.86 20.65 -13.44
N TRP A 55 0.75 20.92 -12.72
CA TRP A 55 -0.60 21.04 -13.27
C TRP A 55 -0.72 22.23 -14.22
N VAL A 56 -0.18 23.40 -13.84
CA VAL A 56 -0.15 24.60 -14.69
C VAL A 56 0.53 24.34 -16.04
N LYS A 57 1.50 23.42 -16.06
CA LYS A 57 2.23 23.05 -17.27
C LYS A 57 1.60 21.89 -18.03
N LEU A 58 0.55 21.24 -17.51
CA LEU A 58 -0.04 19.98 -18.02
C LEU A 58 1.00 18.85 -18.19
N LEU A 59 2.09 18.87 -17.42
CA LEU A 59 3.23 17.96 -17.59
C LEU A 59 3.25 16.89 -16.49
N MET A 60 2.50 15.80 -16.69
CA MET A 60 2.55 14.63 -15.79
C MET A 60 3.95 14.04 -15.63
N VAL A 61 4.80 14.16 -16.66
CA VAL A 61 6.20 13.71 -16.61
C VAL A 61 7.00 14.52 -15.57
N LEU A 62 6.76 15.82 -15.45
CA LEU A 62 7.39 16.66 -14.43
C LEU A 62 6.88 16.30 -13.04
N LEU A 63 5.57 16.12 -12.88
CA LEU A 63 5.00 15.71 -11.59
C LEU A 63 5.64 14.41 -11.09
N LYS A 64 5.77 13.40 -11.96
CA LYS A 64 6.42 12.14 -11.64
C LYS A 64 7.87 12.32 -11.17
N LYS A 65 8.64 13.21 -11.80
CA LYS A 65 10.02 13.51 -11.39
C LYS A 65 10.07 14.18 -10.02
N GLU A 66 9.23 15.19 -9.81
CA GLU A 66 9.14 15.91 -8.53
C GLU A 66 8.71 15.02 -7.37
N LEU A 67 7.74 14.13 -7.60
CA LEU A 67 7.31 13.15 -6.59
C LEU A 67 8.40 12.11 -6.29
N LYS A 68 9.21 11.70 -7.28
CA LYS A 68 10.39 10.85 -7.02
C LYS A 68 11.44 11.55 -6.17
N VAL A 69 11.70 12.83 -6.43
CA VAL A 69 12.62 13.64 -5.60
C VAL A 69 12.09 13.74 -4.18
N LEU A 70 10.79 14.06 -4.03
CA LEU A 70 10.12 14.14 -2.73
C LEU A 70 10.22 12.80 -1.97
N ASN A 71 9.93 11.68 -2.65
CA ASN A 71 10.05 10.34 -2.09
C ASN A 71 11.48 10.05 -1.62
N THR A 72 12.46 10.37 -2.46
CA THR A 72 13.87 10.17 -2.13
C THR A 72 14.33 11.10 -1.02
N GLN A 73 13.72 12.25 -0.77
CA GLN A 73 14.17 13.14 0.30
C GLN A 73 13.52 12.80 1.65
N PHE A 74 12.24 12.47 1.65
CA PHE A 74 11.44 12.40 2.88
C PHE A 74 10.88 11.02 3.19
N PHE A 75 10.90 10.09 2.23
CA PHE A 75 10.21 8.80 2.34
C PHE A 75 11.11 7.62 1.92
N ARG A 76 12.43 7.72 2.10
CA ARG A 76 13.38 6.64 1.75
C ARG A 76 13.08 5.32 2.47
N ASN A 77 12.61 5.42 3.71
CA ASN A 77 12.36 4.27 4.59
C ASN A 77 10.89 3.83 4.58
N VAL A 78 10.05 4.38 3.69
CA VAL A 78 8.61 4.10 3.66
C VAL A 78 8.29 2.61 3.54
N VAL A 79 9.15 1.83 2.91
CA VAL A 79 9.00 0.38 2.80
C VAL A 79 9.20 -0.31 4.14
N ALA A 80 10.23 0.09 4.89
CA ALA A 80 10.51 -0.46 6.21
C ALA A 80 9.40 -0.09 7.18
N GLU A 81 9.01 1.18 7.21
CA GLU A 81 7.92 1.70 8.05
C GLU A 81 6.59 0.96 7.78
N ALA A 82 6.25 0.78 6.50
CA ALA A 82 5.05 0.03 6.11
C ALA A 82 5.11 -1.46 6.49
N ASN A 83 6.30 -2.07 6.49
CA ASN A 83 6.46 -3.46 6.94
C ASN A 83 6.36 -3.58 8.46
N ASP A 84 6.90 -2.61 9.20
CA ASP A 84 6.79 -2.54 10.64
C ASP A 84 5.32 -2.37 11.07
N ASP A 85 4.58 -1.48 10.42
CA ASP A 85 3.15 -1.26 10.68
C ASP A 85 2.31 -2.51 10.33
N ARG A 86 2.66 -3.23 9.25
CA ARG A 86 2.04 -4.52 8.92
C ARG A 86 2.32 -5.58 9.97
N MET A 87 3.54 -5.63 10.49
CA MET A 87 3.89 -6.56 11.57
C MET A 87 3.11 -6.22 12.84
N ALA A 88 2.96 -4.94 13.17
CA ALA A 88 2.16 -4.50 14.31
C ALA A 88 0.69 -4.92 14.17
N LEU A 89 0.10 -4.72 12.98
CA LEU A 89 -1.25 -5.19 12.66
C LEU A 89 -1.38 -6.70 12.80
N TYR A 90 -0.45 -7.46 12.23
CA TYR A 90 -0.42 -8.93 12.32
C TYR A 90 -0.36 -9.41 13.78
N LEU A 91 0.49 -8.80 14.60
CA LEU A 91 0.59 -9.13 16.02
C LEU A 91 -0.69 -8.80 16.79
N ALA A 92 -1.37 -7.69 16.46
CA ALA A 92 -2.65 -7.34 17.05
C ALA A 92 -3.75 -8.34 16.66
N GLN A 93 -3.79 -8.75 15.39
CA GLN A 93 -4.73 -9.76 14.88
C GLN A 93 -4.53 -11.11 15.55
N ASN A 94 -3.30 -11.61 15.65
CA ASN A 94 -3.00 -12.88 16.32
C ASN A 94 -3.47 -12.89 17.78
N LYS A 95 -3.30 -11.78 18.51
CA LYS A 95 -3.78 -11.66 19.89
C LYS A 95 -5.31 -11.66 19.97
N LEU A 96 -5.97 -10.98 19.03
CA LEU A 96 -7.42 -10.93 18.96
C LEU A 96 -8.03 -12.28 18.56
N GLN A 97 -7.36 -13.08 17.73
CA GLN A 97 -7.81 -14.44 17.40
C GLN A 97 -7.89 -15.34 18.64
N ALA A 98 -7.01 -15.14 19.63
CA ALA A 98 -7.06 -15.85 20.90
C ALA A 98 -8.14 -15.33 21.87
N ASP A 99 -8.54 -14.06 21.75
CA ASP A 99 -9.59 -13.43 22.58
C ASP A 99 -10.44 -12.44 21.75
N PRO A 100 -11.41 -12.93 20.96
CA PRO A 100 -12.13 -12.11 19.98
C PRO A 100 -13.01 -11.01 20.59
N MET A 101 -13.41 -11.15 21.86
CA MET A 101 -14.30 -10.20 22.56
C MET A 101 -13.53 -9.10 23.29
N ASN A 102 -12.21 -9.07 23.16
CA ASN A 102 -11.37 -8.08 23.79
C ASN A 102 -11.46 -6.72 23.10
N MET A 103 -12.31 -5.84 23.61
CA MET A 103 -12.54 -4.50 23.06
C MET A 103 -11.26 -3.65 22.95
N THR A 104 -10.28 -3.86 23.83
CA THR A 104 -8.99 -3.17 23.77
C THR A 104 -8.15 -3.64 22.59
N LEU A 105 -8.10 -4.95 22.33
CA LEU A 105 -7.41 -5.50 21.16
C LEU A 105 -8.13 -5.16 19.85
N GLN A 106 -9.46 -5.10 19.84
CA GLN A 106 -10.24 -4.65 18.68
C GLN A 106 -9.89 -3.21 18.31
N ARG A 107 -9.96 -2.29 19.27
CA ARG A 107 -9.60 -0.88 19.04
C ARG A 107 -8.14 -0.73 18.61
N ARG A 108 -7.24 -1.54 19.17
CA ARG A 108 -5.84 -1.55 18.74
C ARG A 108 -5.74 -1.97 17.27
N ARG A 109 -6.33 -3.10 16.89
CA ARG A 109 -6.36 -3.58 15.48
C ARG A 109 -6.88 -2.49 14.55
N GLU A 110 -7.98 -1.82 14.90
CA GLU A 110 -8.53 -0.71 14.10
C GLU A 110 -7.52 0.42 13.91
N GLY A 111 -6.79 0.80 14.97
CA GLY A 111 -5.71 1.78 14.88
C GLY A 111 -4.59 1.34 13.93
N GLU A 112 -4.11 0.11 14.06
CA GLU A 112 -3.04 -0.43 13.19
C GLU A 112 -3.49 -0.50 11.71
N ILE A 113 -4.78 -0.77 11.44
CA ILE A 113 -5.34 -0.74 10.07
C ILE A 113 -5.19 0.65 9.45
N LEU A 114 -5.45 1.71 10.21
CA LEU A 114 -5.32 3.09 9.74
C LEU A 114 -3.87 3.46 9.44
N GLU A 115 -2.93 2.95 10.22
CA GLU A 115 -1.48 3.11 9.98
C GLU A 115 -1.06 2.44 8.68
N VAL A 116 -1.45 1.18 8.46
CA VAL A 116 -1.16 0.45 7.21
C VAL A 116 -1.81 1.12 5.99
N GLN A 117 -3.01 1.68 6.12
CA GLN A 117 -3.71 2.38 5.03
C GLN A 117 -2.95 3.59 4.47
N LYS A 118 -2.04 4.18 5.25
CA LYS A 118 -1.19 5.31 4.81
C LYS A 118 -0.29 4.95 3.64
N TYR A 119 -0.02 3.66 3.45
CA TYR A 119 0.82 3.14 2.37
C TYR A 119 0.01 2.41 1.29
N ILE A 120 -1.32 2.51 1.27
CA ILE A 120 -2.10 1.82 0.24
C ILE A 120 -2.23 2.72 -1.00
N ILE A 121 -1.78 2.21 -2.15
CA ILE A 121 -2.18 2.72 -3.46
C ILE A 121 -3.49 2.02 -3.79
N TYR A 122 -4.52 2.75 -4.23
CA TYR A 122 -5.76 2.14 -4.71
C TYR A 122 -5.45 0.96 -5.65
N GLY A 123 -5.83 -0.25 -5.24
CA GLY A 123 -5.79 -1.48 -6.05
C GLY A 123 -4.49 -2.30 -6.06
N ARG A 124 -3.40 -1.90 -5.39
CA ARG A 124 -2.21 -2.75 -5.20
C ARG A 124 -1.28 -2.15 -4.14
N ASP A 125 -0.74 -2.99 -3.25
CA ASP A 125 0.29 -2.61 -2.29
C ASP A 125 1.46 -1.86 -2.96
N VAL A 126 1.98 -0.80 -2.31
CA VAL A 126 3.18 -0.06 -2.76
C VAL A 126 4.40 -0.98 -2.90
N LEU A 127 4.37 -2.16 -2.28
CA LEU A 127 5.55 -2.94 -1.93
C LEU A 127 5.70 -4.24 -2.73
N THR A 128 5.44 -4.22 -4.03
CA THR A 128 6.08 -5.18 -4.94
C THR A 128 7.30 -4.52 -5.57
N THR A 129 8.35 -4.32 -4.78
CA THR A 129 9.71 -4.10 -5.27
C THR A 129 10.66 -4.89 -4.41
#